data_AF-A0A024IP99-F1
#
_entry.id   AF-A0A024IP99-F1
#
_cell.length_a   1.000
_cell.length_b   1.000
_cell.length_c   1.000
_cell.angle_alpha   90.00
_cell.angle_beta   90.00
_cell.angle_gamma   90.00
#
_symmetry.space_group_name_H-M   'P 1'
#
loop_
_entity.id
_entity.type
_entity.pdbx_description
1 polymer ?
#
loop_
_entity_poly.entity_id
_entity_poly.type
_entity_poly.pdbx_seq_one_letter_code
_entity_poly.pdbx_strand_id
1 'polypeptide(L)' 'MDDFSNIINLLESAKQLASMNGMPVLAYLIDVAKCEARENKPVLRKRKRGESTAKEDC' A
#
# COMPACT_ATOMS: atom_id res chain seq x y z
N MET A 1 -7.97 -13.32 -5.77
CA MET A 1 -7.82 -12.52 -4.53
C MET A 1 -7.63 -11.07 -4.95
N ASP A 2 -8.26 -10.11 -4.28
CA ASP A 2 -8.16 -8.69 -4.64
C ASP A 2 -6.80 -8.12 -4.19
N ASP A 3 -6.04 -7.51 -5.10
CA ASP A 3 -4.72 -6.92 -4.81
C ASP A 3 -4.77 -5.90 -3.67
N PHE A 4 -5.91 -5.19 -3.53
CA PHE A 4 -6.13 -4.26 -2.43
C PHE A 4 -6.14 -4.98 -1.10
N SER A 5 -6.83 -6.12 -1.01
CA SER A 5 -6.88 -6.92 0.22
C SER A 5 -5.49 -7.44 0.60
N ASN A 6 -4.68 -7.82 -0.39
CA ASN A 6 -3.30 -8.25 -0.14
C ASN A 6 -2.44 -7.13 0.44
N ILE A 7 -2.57 -5.91 -0.09
CA ILE A 7 -1.84 -4.73 0.41
C ILE A 7 -2.27 -4.37 1.83
N ILE A 8 -3.58 -4.38 2.11
CA ILE A 8 -4.09 -4.08 3.45
C ILE A 8 -3.62 -5.13 4.47
N ASN A 9 -3.63 -6.42 4.10
CA ASN A 9 -3.15 -7.49 4.97
C ASN A 9 -1.64 -7.37 5.24
N LEU A 10 -0.84 -7.04 4.22
CA LEU A 10 0.60 -6.82 4.37
C LEU A 10 0.90 -5.68 5.36
N LEU A 11 0.18 -4.56 5.22
CA LEU A 11 0.33 -3.42 6.13
C LEU A 11 -0.13 -3.77 7.56
N GLU A 12 -1.15 -4.60 7.72
CA GLU A 12 -1.58 -5.11 9.03
C GLU A 12 -0.47 -5.94 9.69
N SER A 13 0.12 -6.89 8.95
CA SER A 13 1.23 -7.70 9.45
C SER A 13 2.45 -6.83 9.82
N ALA A 14 2.76 -5.81 9.01
CA ALA A 14 3.84 -4.87 9.31
C ALA A 14 3.59 -4.07 10.60
N LYS A 15 2.35 -3.63 10.85
CA LYS A 15 1.97 -2.92 12.09
C LYS A 15 2.12 -3.82 13.31
N GLN A 16 1.69 -5.06 13.21
CA GLN A 16 1.85 -6.06 14.27
C GLN A 16 3.33 -6.28 14.59
N LEU A 17 4.17 -6.44 13.56
CA LEU A 17 5.61 -6.60 13.73
C LEU A 17 6.25 -5.38 14.40
N ALA A 18 5.91 -4.15 13.97
CA ALA A 18 6.40 -2.92 14.58
C ALA A 18 5.99 -2.81 16.06
N SER A 19 4.75 -3.21 16.39
CA SER A 19 4.24 -3.23 17.75
C SER A 19 4.98 -4.23 18.63
N MET A 20 5.24 -5.45 18.11
CA MET A 20 6.00 -6.48 18.82
C MET A 20 7.46 -6.07 19.10
N ASN A 21 8.05 -5.25 18.24
CA ASN A 21 9.41 -4.76 18.39
C ASN A 21 9.50 -3.44 19.20
N GLY A 22 8.40 -2.99 19.81
CA GLY A 22 8.40 -1.76 20.60
C GLY A 22 8.72 -0.51 19.78
N MET A 23 8.32 -0.48 18.50
CA MET A 23 8.53 0.64 17.58
C MET A 23 7.23 1.43 17.36
N PRO A 24 6.80 2.28 18.32
CA PRO A 24 5.50 2.95 18.26
C PRO A 24 5.36 3.93 17.09
N VAL A 25 6.42 4.66 16.74
CA VAL A 25 6.42 5.59 15.60
C VAL A 25 6.24 4.84 14.28
N LEU A 26 6.91 3.69 14.12
CA LEU A 26 6.76 2.88 12.92
C LEU A 26 5.34 2.30 12.81
N ALA A 27 4.77 1.80 13.90
CA ALA A 27 3.39 1.33 13.92
C ALA A 27 2.39 2.45 13.55
N TYR A 28 2.63 3.67 14.00
CA TYR A 28 1.84 4.85 13.62
C TYR A 28 1.96 5.17 12.11
N LEU A 29 3.17 5.21 11.57
CA LEU A 29 3.40 5.46 10.13
C LEU A 29 2.73 4.41 9.24
N ILE A 30 2.73 3.14 9.67
CA ILE A 30 2.05 2.06 8.96
C ILE A 30 0.52 2.25 9.00
N ASP A 31 -0.03 2.74 10.11
CA ASP A 31 -1.47 3.05 10.20
C ASP A 31 -1.86 4.21 9.28
N VAL A 32 -1.02 5.25 9.20
CA VAL A 32 -1.20 6.36 8.24
C VAL A 32 -1.19 5.81 6.81
N ALA A 33 -0.22 4.98 6.44
CA ALA A 33 -0.16 4.36 5.11
C ALA A 33 -1.38 3.48 4.80
N LYS A 34 -1.95 2.78 5.79
CA LYS A 34 -3.20 2.02 5.61
C LYS A 34 -4.40 2.93 5.34
N CYS A 35 -4.51 4.05 6.05
CA CYS A 35 -5.56 5.04 5.81
C CYS A 35 -5.44 5.62 4.40
N GLU A 36 -4.24 6.05 4.00
CA GLU A 36 -3.99 6.58 2.66
C GLU A 36 -4.28 5.55 1.56
N ALA A 37 -3.91 4.28 1.75
CA ALA A 37 -4.22 3.21 0.79
C ALA A 37 -5.73 2.99 0.63
N ARG A 38 -6.49 3.08 1.74
CA ARG A 38 -7.96 2.95 1.74
C ARG A 38 -8.63 4.14 1.03
N GLU A 39 -8.13 5.35 1.25
CA GLU A 39 -8.66 6.56 0.63
C GLU A 39 -8.29 6.66 -0.87
N ASN A 40 -7.11 6.17 -1.28
CA ASN A 40 -6.65 6.16 -2.67
C ASN A 40 -7.10 4.96 -3.52
N LYS A 41 -8.10 4.20 -3.07
CA LYS A 41 -8.67 3.04 -3.80
C LYS A 41 -9.00 3.31 -5.29
N PRO A 42 -9.51 4.49 -5.71
CA PRO A 42 -9.70 4.78 -7.14
C PRO A 42 -8.41 5.09 -7.92
N VAL A 43 -7.33 5.53 -7.26
CA VAL A 43 -6.05 5.92 -7.90
C VAL A 43 -5.13 4.72 -8.13
N LEU A 44 -5.07 3.79 -7.17
CA LEU A 44 -4.32 2.53 -7.32
C LEU A 44 -4.89 1.65 -8.45
N ARG A 45 -6.20 1.71 -8.70
CA ARG A 45 -6.84 1.08 -9.89
C ARG A 45 -6.46 1.75 -11.21
N LYS A 46 -6.17 3.06 -11.23
CA LYS A 46 -5.74 3.78 -12.45
C LYS A 46 -4.28 3.51 -12.82
N ARG A 47 -3.37 3.36 -11.85
CA ARG A 47 -1.96 3.05 -12.14
C ARG A 47 -1.75 1.71 -12.83
N LYS A 48 -2.58 0.69 -12.57
CA LYS A 48 -2.53 -0.59 -13.30
C LYS A 48 -3.03 -0.53 -14.75
N ARG A 49 -3.73 0.53 -15.17
CA ARG A 49 -4.30 0.62 -16.54
C ARG A 49 -3.47 1.49 -17.50
N GLY A 50 -2.34 2.05 -17.04
CA GLY A 50 -1.55 3.01 -17.81
C GLY A 50 -0.10 2.61 -18.08
N GLU A 51 0.32 1.38 -17.78
CA GLU A 51 1.68 0.91 -18.06
C GLU A 51 1.66 -0.22 -19.10
N SER A 52 1.06 0.07 -20.25
CA SER A 52 1.32 -0.65 -21.47
C SER A 52 1.43 0.38 -22.59
N THR A 53 2.62 0.44 -23.18
CA THR A 53 3.03 1.23 -24.34
C THR A 53 3.16 2.75 -24.17
N ALA A 54 4.24 3.18 -23.51
CA ALA A 54 5.04 4.27 -24.06
C ALA A 54 6.37 3.64 -24.52
N LYS A 55 6.39 3.18 -25.78
CA LYS A 55 7.65 3.00 -26.49
C LYS A 55 8.23 4.39 -26.68
N GLU A 56 9.34 4.67 -26.02
CA GLU A 56 10.29 5.66 -26.49
C GLU A 56 10.98 5.04 -27.72
N ASP A 57 10.49 5.39 -28.91
CA ASP A 57 11.28 5.28 -30.14
C ASP A 57 12.04 6.60 -30.31
N CYS A 58 13.36 6.50 -30.44
CA CYS A 58 14.30 7.58 -30.79
C CYS A 58 13.98 8.24 -32.13
#